data_AF-A0A7R9CDN2-F1
#
_entry.id   AF-A0A7R9CDN2-F1
#
_cell.length_a   1.000
_cell.length_b   1.000
_cell.length_c   1.000
_cell.angle_alpha   90.00
_cell.angle_beta   90.00
_cell.angle_gamma   90.00
#
_symmetry.space_group_name_H-M   'P 1'
#
loop_
_entity.id
_entity.type
_entity.pdbx_description
1 polymer ?
#
loop_
_entity_poly.entity_id
_entity_poly.type
_entity_poly.pdbx_seq_one_letter_code
_entity_poly.pdbx_strand_id
1 'polypeptide(L)'
;MYSFLCFTQIILFSSAVRSWEMAVASEGQLEFMNVTDNTSTILPQEFEDLTAIAFDPVRQIMFLSNSNHTNNSVSIFRLDVGGSHELTRLVHRKGSVIPGLAYDSVSNILYWTDGSSVFWMNMTHPNGSGEILFRFHYNEEPWGITVDSCHGFLFWTNHNHRNATIERSRLDGSNREVLVREDVFQPVGIVVDQQTDKLIWCDNSEGVYYKIKRSNLDGSYVETILEGKHHSPVSITVGPKFIYWSDWTENAVWSIPKNDKDGSTVPKKLQLFKNNSPRGIAAWWDKKDFNANQCYVEKEVTYPSTEYQNDASTTQTEIASQQELRPVSKEQFCLNEGVFVEKAGIKSCRCAPGYTGIRCDLFACHNYCVRGSCYIDEKENPSCRCLPGHRGERCELDVCDGYCLHGGRCTVQSRGGAACECEGGYKGRRCEDRWDVEQLWKSLDWWDICLAAACVVLLAIITILVKLNWHYRKRPRIKKRIIVNKNVTPLTSRPVQPGEQCEITIENCCNMNVCETPCFEPQLRSTKSLSKSDEKKNLLGNMEDEASCLPDQDGLY
;
A
#
# COMPACT_ATOMS: atom_id res chain seq x y z
N MET A 1 27.91 -38.77 12.98
CA MET A 1 27.11 -38.21 11.85
C MET A 1 26.69 -36.76 12.08
N TYR A 2 26.09 -36.39 13.23
CA TYR A 2 25.69 -35.00 13.52
C TYR A 2 26.84 -33.97 13.51
N SER A 3 28.03 -34.32 14.00
CA SER A 3 29.20 -33.43 13.99
C SER A 3 29.78 -33.22 12.57
N PHE A 4 29.63 -34.21 11.68
CA PHE A 4 30.08 -34.11 10.29
C PHE A 4 29.13 -33.25 9.43
N LEU A 5 27.81 -33.35 9.66
CA LEU A 5 26.79 -32.51 9.01
C LEU A 5 26.94 -31.03 9.38
N CYS A 6 27.27 -30.73 10.63
CA CYS A 6 27.54 -29.38 11.11
C CYS A 6 28.82 -28.79 10.47
N PHE A 7 29.90 -29.57 10.37
CA PHE A 7 31.14 -29.14 9.71
C PHE A 7 30.96 -28.92 8.19
N THR A 8 30.20 -29.76 7.50
CA THR A 8 29.95 -29.57 6.06
C THR A 8 29.04 -28.38 5.77
N GLN A 9 28.07 -28.08 6.66
CA GLN A 9 27.28 -26.85 6.58
C GLN A 9 28.16 -25.61 6.81
N ILE A 10 29.07 -25.62 7.79
CA ILE A 10 30.03 -24.53 8.06
C ILE A 10 31.02 -24.32 6.90
N ILE A 11 31.48 -25.38 6.24
CA ILE A 11 32.42 -25.27 5.11
C ILE A 11 31.73 -24.70 3.86
N LEU A 12 30.52 -25.15 3.53
CA LEU A 12 29.71 -24.55 2.46
C LEU A 12 29.33 -23.10 2.77
N PHE A 13 29.12 -22.78 4.05
CA PHE A 13 28.92 -21.43 4.54
C PHE A 13 30.15 -20.54 4.30
N SER A 14 31.36 -21.04 4.61
CA SER A 14 32.61 -20.31 4.43
C SER A 14 32.97 -20.04 2.96
N SER A 15 32.52 -20.88 2.02
CA SER A 15 32.72 -20.66 0.59
C SER A 15 31.71 -19.69 -0.03
N ALA A 16 30.46 -19.68 0.45
CA ALA A 16 29.42 -18.81 -0.08
C ALA A 16 29.51 -17.36 0.45
N VAL A 17 29.99 -17.17 1.68
CA VAL A 17 30.20 -15.83 2.26
C VAL A 17 31.46 -15.14 1.68
N ARG A 18 32.31 -15.85 0.94
CA ARG A 18 33.52 -15.28 0.32
C ARG A 18 33.28 -14.57 -1.02
N SER A 19 32.11 -14.73 -1.64
CA SER A 19 31.76 -14.03 -2.88
C SER A 19 30.25 -13.83 -2.99
N TRP A 20 29.74 -12.88 -2.21
CA TRP A 20 28.38 -12.35 -2.38
C TRP A 20 28.43 -10.94 -2.97
N GLU A 21 27.40 -10.58 -3.71
CA GLU A 21 27.24 -9.26 -4.34
C GLU A 21 26.16 -8.43 -3.66
N MET A 22 25.19 -9.08 -3.01
CA MET A 22 24.10 -8.42 -2.31
C MET A 22 23.70 -9.18 -1.05
N ALA A 23 23.36 -8.46 0.01
CA ALA A 23 22.74 -9.00 1.22
C ALA A 23 21.36 -8.38 1.39
N VAL A 24 20.38 -9.20 1.77
CA VAL A 24 18.98 -8.80 1.92
C VAL A 24 18.46 -9.29 3.26
N ALA A 25 17.98 -8.33 4.05
CA ALA A 25 17.22 -8.59 5.26
C ALA A 25 15.76 -8.83 4.87
N SER A 26 15.18 -9.88 5.41
CA SER A 26 13.75 -10.16 5.31
C SER A 26 13.19 -10.50 6.69
N GLU A 27 11.90 -10.78 6.76
CA GLU A 27 11.27 -11.29 7.97
C GLU A 27 11.97 -12.59 8.42
N GLY A 28 12.61 -12.52 9.60
CA GLY A 28 13.32 -13.62 10.26
C GLY A 28 14.68 -14.06 9.70
N GLN A 29 15.14 -13.55 8.55
CA GLN A 29 16.31 -14.12 7.85
C GLN A 29 17.19 -13.06 7.18
N LEU A 30 18.49 -13.35 7.10
CA LEU A 30 19.46 -12.61 6.30
C LEU A 30 19.98 -13.51 5.17
N GLU A 31 19.78 -13.08 3.93
CA GLU A 31 20.18 -13.81 2.73
C GLU A 31 21.31 -13.09 2.00
N PHE A 32 22.40 -13.81 1.74
CA PHE A 32 23.51 -13.38 0.89
C PHE A 32 23.34 -13.95 -0.51
N MET A 33 23.44 -13.11 -1.52
CA MET A 33 23.22 -13.45 -2.92
C MET A 33 24.42 -13.10 -3.77
N ASN A 34 24.72 -13.99 -4.71
CA ASN A 34 25.59 -13.72 -5.84
C ASN A 34 24.70 -13.59 -7.08
N VAL A 35 24.61 -12.36 -7.59
CA VAL A 35 23.69 -11.99 -8.68
C VAL A 35 24.19 -12.55 -10.01
N THR A 36 25.51 -12.68 -10.19
CA THR A 36 26.11 -13.27 -11.40
C THR A 36 25.87 -14.78 -11.50
N ASP A 37 26.05 -15.50 -10.40
CA ASP A 37 25.90 -16.97 -10.38
C ASP A 37 24.47 -17.43 -10.04
N ASN A 38 23.59 -16.50 -9.71
CA ASN A 38 22.22 -16.76 -9.25
C ASN A 38 22.16 -17.77 -8.09
N THR A 39 23.10 -17.64 -7.16
CA THR A 39 23.18 -18.45 -5.94
C THR A 39 22.88 -17.61 -4.72
N SER A 40 22.27 -18.23 -3.72
CA SER A 40 21.99 -17.56 -2.44
C SER A 40 22.30 -18.45 -1.25
N THR A 41 22.57 -17.83 -0.11
CA THR A 41 22.92 -18.48 1.15
C THR A 41 22.29 -17.72 2.30
N ILE A 42 21.52 -18.42 3.12
CA ILE A 42 20.81 -17.85 4.27
C ILE A 42 21.66 -18.03 5.52
N LEU A 43 21.84 -16.97 6.30
CA LEU A 43 22.51 -17.04 7.59
C LEU A 43 21.70 -17.95 8.53
N PRO A 44 22.29 -19.02 9.10
CA PRO A 44 21.57 -19.98 9.96
C PRO A 44 21.10 -19.40 11.30
N GLN A 45 21.40 -18.13 11.59
CA GLN A 45 20.81 -17.44 12.73
C GLN A 45 19.39 -16.98 12.40
N GLU A 46 18.44 -17.38 13.24
CA GLU A 46 17.07 -16.86 13.18
C GLU A 46 16.99 -15.48 13.85
N PHE A 47 16.33 -14.57 13.15
CA PHE A 47 15.91 -13.27 13.65
C PHE A 47 14.38 -13.24 13.74
N GLU A 48 13.81 -12.13 14.20
CA GLU A 48 12.35 -11.98 14.26
C GLU A 48 11.87 -11.14 13.08
N ASP A 49 12.33 -9.89 12.99
CA ASP A 49 12.02 -8.99 11.89
C ASP A 49 13.21 -8.08 11.61
N LEU A 50 14.03 -8.45 10.62
CA LEU A 50 15.17 -7.62 10.20
C LEU A 50 14.69 -6.48 9.33
N THR A 51 14.93 -5.24 9.77
CA THR A 51 14.35 -4.06 9.13
C THR A 51 15.33 -3.26 8.28
N ALA A 52 16.56 -3.05 8.76
CA ALA A 52 17.57 -2.25 8.08
C ALA A 52 18.94 -2.94 8.13
N ILE A 53 19.76 -2.62 7.13
CA ILE A 53 21.15 -3.07 7.01
C ILE A 53 22.04 -1.85 6.77
N ALA A 54 23.17 -1.78 7.46
CA ALA A 54 24.31 -0.97 7.05
C ALA A 54 25.54 -1.87 6.90
N PHE A 55 26.39 -1.58 5.90
CA PHE A 55 27.54 -2.44 5.58
C PHE A 55 28.79 -1.59 5.33
N ASP A 56 29.91 -2.00 5.94
CA ASP A 56 31.23 -1.46 5.66
C ASP A 56 32.03 -2.50 4.85
N PRO A 57 32.27 -2.26 3.54
CA PRO A 57 33.01 -3.19 2.69
C PRO A 57 34.49 -3.33 3.07
N VAL A 58 35.09 -2.33 3.74
CA VAL A 58 36.52 -2.36 4.06
C VAL A 58 36.80 -3.16 5.31
N ARG A 59 35.99 -2.98 6.36
CA ARG A 59 36.08 -3.81 7.56
C ARG A 59 35.30 -5.12 7.43
N GLN A 60 34.51 -5.27 6.38
CA GLN A 60 33.61 -6.40 6.14
C GLN A 60 32.69 -6.67 7.34
N ILE A 61 32.16 -5.59 7.92
CA ILE A 61 31.21 -5.65 9.03
C ILE A 61 29.83 -5.19 8.56
N MET A 62 28.80 -5.85 9.08
CA MET A 62 27.42 -5.52 8.81
C MET A 62 26.70 -5.20 10.11
N PHE A 63 25.83 -4.19 10.06
CA PHE A 63 24.94 -3.83 11.14
C PHE A 63 23.51 -4.15 10.73
N LEU A 64 22.78 -4.81 11.63
CA LEU A 64 21.44 -5.32 11.38
C LEU A 64 20.52 -4.81 12.48
N SER A 65 19.38 -4.22 12.12
CA SER A 65 18.32 -3.93 13.09
C SER A 65 17.27 -5.04 13.09
N ASN A 66 16.96 -5.53 14.27
CA ASN A 66 15.90 -6.51 14.50
C ASN A 66 14.82 -5.89 15.37
N SER A 67 13.58 -5.91 14.89
CA SER A 67 12.41 -5.44 15.64
C SER A 67 11.66 -6.65 16.20
N ASN A 68 11.33 -6.62 17.47
CA ASN A 68 10.52 -7.64 18.14
C ASN A 68 9.17 -7.04 18.49
N HIS A 69 8.14 -7.49 17.78
CA HIS A 69 6.78 -6.97 17.91
C HIS A 69 6.08 -7.49 19.17
N THR A 70 6.48 -8.67 19.66
CA THR A 70 5.86 -9.29 20.85
C THR A 70 6.15 -8.54 22.15
N ASN A 71 7.39 -8.05 22.29
CA ASN A 71 7.84 -7.35 23.49
C ASN A 71 8.11 -5.85 23.25
N ASN A 72 7.82 -5.34 22.04
CA ASN A 72 8.06 -3.97 21.60
C ASN A 72 9.50 -3.53 21.91
N SER A 73 10.47 -4.34 21.48
CA SER A 73 11.89 -4.06 21.62
C SER A 73 12.59 -4.08 20.28
N VAL A 74 13.63 -3.27 20.17
CA VAL A 74 14.50 -3.21 19.01
C VAL A 74 15.92 -3.53 19.45
N SER A 75 16.63 -4.27 18.62
CA SER A 75 18.03 -4.61 18.83
C SER A 75 18.86 -4.30 17.60
N ILE A 76 20.09 -3.85 17.81
CA ILE A 76 21.07 -3.70 16.72
C ILE A 76 22.16 -4.74 16.93
N PHE A 77 22.46 -5.51 15.90
CA PHE A 77 23.52 -6.50 15.89
C PHE A 77 24.67 -6.05 14.98
N ARG A 78 25.88 -6.47 15.33
CA ARG A 78 27.07 -6.42 14.49
C ARG A 78 27.40 -7.84 14.04
N LEU A 79 27.61 -8.02 12.75
CA LEU A 79 28.01 -9.27 12.12
C LEU A 79 29.36 -9.07 11.42
N ASP A 80 30.34 -9.92 11.72
CA ASP A 80 31.59 -9.99 10.97
C ASP A 80 31.42 -10.88 9.73
N VAL A 81 31.40 -10.27 8.55
CA VAL A 81 31.21 -10.99 7.29
C VAL A 81 32.55 -11.42 6.67
N GLY A 82 33.66 -10.84 7.12
CA GLY A 82 34.99 -11.05 6.52
C GLY A 82 35.77 -12.26 7.04
N GLY A 83 35.42 -12.76 8.23
CA GLY A 83 36.16 -13.87 8.84
C GLY A 83 35.37 -14.69 9.84
N SER A 84 35.17 -14.15 11.05
CA SER A 84 34.70 -14.94 12.19
C SER A 84 33.23 -15.36 12.11
N HIS A 85 32.42 -14.63 11.33
CA HIS A 85 30.96 -14.78 11.31
C HIS A 85 30.32 -14.62 12.70
N GLU A 86 31.01 -13.91 13.59
CA GLU A 86 30.53 -13.62 14.93
C GLU A 86 29.39 -12.59 14.85
N LEU A 87 28.27 -12.91 15.51
CA LEU A 87 27.13 -12.03 15.66
C LEU A 87 27.07 -11.51 17.10
N THR A 88 27.29 -10.21 17.28
CA THR A 88 27.28 -9.55 18.59
C THR A 88 26.10 -8.60 18.68
N ARG A 89 25.28 -8.71 19.74
CA ARG A 89 24.22 -7.72 20.01
C ARG A 89 24.83 -6.46 20.63
N LEU A 90 24.67 -5.34 19.97
CA LEU A 90 25.18 -4.04 20.41
C LEU A 90 24.15 -3.28 21.22
N VAL A 91 22.95 -3.10 20.68
CA VAL A 91 21.88 -2.30 21.31
C VAL A 91 20.69 -3.20 21.60
N HIS A 92 20.04 -2.98 22.75
CA HIS A 92 18.74 -3.56 23.06
C HIS A 92 17.92 -2.57 23.87
N ARG A 93 16.74 -2.19 23.37
CA ARG A 93 15.89 -1.19 24.01
C ARG A 93 14.41 -1.39 23.68
N LYS A 94 13.55 -0.76 24.47
CA LYS A 94 12.13 -0.60 24.10
C LYS A 94 12.00 0.39 22.95
N GLY A 95 11.16 0.05 21.99
CA GLY A 95 10.97 0.79 20.75
C GLY A 95 10.26 -0.07 19.73
N SER A 96 9.65 0.58 18.74
CA SER A 96 8.82 -0.09 17.74
C SER A 96 9.66 -0.63 16.59
N VAL A 97 10.37 0.24 15.86
CA VAL A 97 11.14 -0.13 14.67
C VAL A 97 12.36 0.78 14.54
N ILE A 98 13.45 0.24 14.00
CA ILE A 98 14.59 1.02 13.50
C ILE A 98 14.55 0.91 11.96
N PRO A 99 13.99 1.91 11.24
CA PRO A 99 13.77 1.81 9.80
C PRO A 99 15.03 2.07 8.98
N GLY A 100 16.03 2.77 9.53
CA GLY A 100 17.27 3.12 8.84
C GLY A 100 18.50 2.96 9.71
N LEU A 101 19.58 2.47 9.10
CA LEU A 101 20.93 2.39 9.67
C LEU A 101 21.92 3.02 8.69
N ALA A 102 22.88 3.78 9.21
CA ALA A 102 24.01 4.30 8.44
C ALA A 102 25.29 4.18 9.27
N TYR A 103 26.38 3.74 8.68
CA TYR A 103 27.65 3.59 9.38
C TYR A 103 28.73 4.42 8.67
N ASP A 104 29.34 5.32 9.42
CA ASP A 104 30.49 6.09 8.95
C ASP A 104 31.78 5.33 9.25
N SER A 105 32.40 4.81 8.20
CA SER A 105 33.64 4.05 8.31
C SER A 105 34.84 4.91 8.71
N VAL A 106 34.81 6.23 8.44
CA VAL A 106 35.90 7.16 8.74
C VAL A 106 35.91 7.53 10.22
N SER A 107 34.76 7.96 10.76
CA SER A 107 34.65 8.34 12.18
C SER A 107 34.38 7.16 13.11
N ASN A 108 34.10 5.97 12.56
CA ASN A 108 33.72 4.78 13.30
C ASN A 108 32.45 4.99 14.15
N ILE A 109 31.43 5.62 13.55
CA ILE A 109 30.16 5.96 14.21
C ILE A 109 29.01 5.28 13.49
N LEU A 110 28.15 4.62 14.26
CA LEU A 110 26.88 4.09 13.78
C LEU A 110 25.76 5.08 14.07
N TYR A 111 24.94 5.39 13.07
CA TYR A 111 23.76 6.22 13.15
C TYR A 111 22.50 5.40 12.83
N TRP A 112 21.38 5.75 13.47
CA TRP A 112 20.09 5.14 13.14
C TRP A 112 18.92 6.06 13.45
N THR A 113 17.81 5.79 12.79
CA THR A 113 16.52 6.44 13.03
C THR A 113 15.65 5.54 13.91
N ASP A 114 14.77 6.12 14.72
CA ASP A 114 13.76 5.38 15.49
C ASP A 114 12.31 5.86 15.22
N GLY A 115 12.12 6.60 14.13
CA GLY A 115 10.86 7.26 13.78
C GLY A 115 10.62 8.60 14.51
N SER A 116 11.44 8.97 15.49
CA SER A 116 11.29 10.24 16.23
C SER A 116 12.59 11.01 16.45
N SER A 117 13.73 10.31 16.37
CA SER A 117 15.05 10.87 16.62
C SER A 117 16.09 10.20 15.73
N VAL A 118 17.20 10.91 15.51
CA VAL A 118 18.44 10.28 15.07
C VAL A 118 19.28 9.95 16.30
N PHE A 119 19.76 8.72 16.36
CA PHE A 119 20.71 8.26 17.35
C PHE A 119 22.08 8.04 16.72
N TRP A 120 23.11 8.07 17.56
CA TRP A 120 24.46 7.74 17.18
C TRP A 120 25.17 6.92 18.28
N MET A 121 26.20 6.17 17.90
CA MET A 121 27.05 5.41 18.82
C MET A 121 28.46 5.27 18.27
N ASN A 122 29.46 5.59 19.08
CA ASN A 122 30.85 5.33 18.75
C ASN A 122 31.16 3.83 18.87
N MET A 123 31.69 3.25 17.81
CA MET A 123 31.93 1.81 17.73
C MET A 123 33.26 1.37 18.34
N THR A 124 34.12 2.30 18.77
CA THR A 124 35.34 1.99 19.52
C THR A 124 35.01 1.49 20.93
N HIS A 125 34.00 2.10 21.56
CA HIS A 125 33.50 1.75 22.88
C HIS A 125 31.97 1.82 22.89
N PRO A 126 31.27 0.77 22.40
CA PRO A 126 29.82 0.79 22.31
C PRO A 126 29.20 0.83 23.72
N ASN A 127 28.39 1.85 23.99
CA ASN A 127 27.73 2.07 25.28
C ASN A 127 26.45 1.22 25.46
N GLY A 128 26.05 0.47 24.44
CA GLY A 128 24.93 -0.46 24.45
C GLY A 128 23.52 0.14 24.29
N SER A 129 23.40 1.47 24.26
CA SER A 129 22.08 2.15 24.18
C SER A 129 21.98 3.21 23.09
N GLY A 130 23.11 3.78 22.67
CA GLY A 130 23.16 4.92 21.78
C GLY A 130 22.79 6.24 22.45
N GLU A 131 23.25 7.33 21.87
CA GLU A 131 22.91 8.69 22.30
C GLU A 131 22.05 9.37 21.24
N ILE A 132 21.17 10.28 21.67
CA ILE A 132 20.33 11.05 20.76
C ILE A 132 21.18 12.16 20.16
N LEU A 133 21.29 12.18 18.83
CA LEU A 133 21.92 13.27 18.09
C LEU A 133 20.98 14.48 18.06
N PHE A 134 19.76 14.28 17.59
CA PHE A 134 18.67 15.26 17.68
C PHE A 134 17.30 14.58 17.58
N ARG A 135 16.27 15.31 18.03
CA ARG A 135 14.86 14.87 17.99
C ARG A 135 14.10 15.64 16.94
N PHE A 136 13.22 14.94 16.24
CA PHE A 136 12.33 15.50 15.24
C PHE A 136 11.05 16.07 15.88
N HIS A 137 10.42 16.99 15.17
CA HIS A 137 9.08 17.46 15.53
C HIS A 137 8.02 16.39 15.20
N TYR A 138 6.83 16.51 15.80
CA TYR A 138 5.76 15.51 15.63
C TYR A 138 5.23 15.38 14.18
N ASN A 139 5.56 16.34 13.31
CA ASN A 139 5.20 16.36 11.90
C ASN A 139 6.35 15.87 10.99
N GLU A 140 7.40 15.30 11.57
CA GLU A 140 8.58 14.80 10.86
C GLU A 140 8.75 13.32 11.20
N GLU A 141 8.80 12.48 10.19
CA GLU A 141 8.89 11.02 10.33
C GLU A 141 10.18 10.54 9.65
N PRO A 142 11.33 10.56 10.35
CA PRO A 142 12.59 10.08 9.78
C PRO A 142 12.52 8.58 9.48
N TRP A 143 12.84 8.19 8.25
CA TRP A 143 12.80 6.79 7.84
C TRP A 143 14.19 6.28 7.44
N GLY A 144 14.54 6.40 6.17
CA GLY A 144 15.85 6.04 5.65
C GLY A 144 16.90 7.06 6.10
N ILE A 145 18.12 6.58 6.31
CA ILE A 145 19.27 7.40 6.69
C ILE A 145 20.51 6.89 5.96
N THR A 146 21.37 7.80 5.53
CA THR A 146 22.63 7.47 4.88
C THR A 146 23.69 8.52 5.24
N VAL A 147 24.95 8.14 5.12
CA VAL A 147 26.07 9.00 5.50
C VAL A 147 26.95 9.28 4.31
N ASP A 148 27.35 10.53 4.20
CA ASP A 148 28.45 10.95 3.38
C ASP A 148 29.72 11.08 4.22
N SER A 149 30.48 9.99 4.29
CA SER A 149 31.77 9.93 4.99
C SER A 149 32.80 10.89 4.40
N CYS A 150 32.67 11.24 3.11
CA CYS A 150 33.62 12.09 2.42
C CYS A 150 33.54 13.54 2.87
N HIS A 151 32.33 14.07 2.89
CA HIS A 151 32.10 15.49 3.17
C HIS A 151 31.56 15.73 4.58
N GLY A 152 31.30 14.67 5.35
CA GLY A 152 30.87 14.75 6.74
C GLY A 152 29.42 15.21 6.89
N PHE A 153 28.52 14.64 6.08
CA PHE A 153 27.09 14.92 6.12
C PHE A 153 26.27 13.67 6.39
N LEU A 154 25.15 13.86 7.08
CA LEU A 154 24.13 12.87 7.31
C LEU A 154 22.90 13.25 6.50
N PHE A 155 22.29 12.30 5.82
CA PHE A 155 21.09 12.51 5.01
C PHE A 155 19.99 11.59 5.47
N TRP A 156 18.74 12.05 5.46
CA TRP A 156 17.59 11.22 5.78
C TRP A 156 16.35 11.62 4.99
N THR A 157 15.40 10.68 4.95
CA THR A 157 14.07 10.89 4.38
C THR A 157 13.10 11.23 5.49
N ASN A 158 12.30 12.28 5.29
CA ASN A 158 11.10 12.53 6.07
C ASN A 158 9.91 11.94 5.32
N HIS A 159 9.43 10.81 5.82
CA HIS A 159 8.41 9.96 5.22
C HIS A 159 6.98 10.49 5.38
N ASN A 160 6.79 11.57 6.14
CA ASN A 160 5.46 12.12 6.36
C ASN A 160 4.90 12.73 5.07
N HIS A 161 3.90 12.07 4.47
CA HIS A 161 3.27 12.50 3.21
C HIS A 161 2.70 13.92 3.18
N ARG A 162 2.51 14.57 4.34
CA ARG A 162 2.07 15.97 4.41
C ARG A 162 3.21 16.98 4.41
N ASN A 163 4.42 16.55 4.76
CA ASN A 163 5.60 17.40 4.86
C ASN A 163 6.86 16.63 4.41
N ALA A 164 6.71 15.91 3.30
CA ALA A 164 7.73 15.00 2.83
C ALA A 164 8.93 15.78 2.31
N THR A 165 10.11 15.40 2.79
CA THR A 165 11.34 16.13 2.51
C THR A 165 12.53 15.18 2.50
N ILE A 166 13.57 15.58 1.77
CA ILE A 166 14.92 15.05 1.90
C ILE A 166 15.73 16.11 2.62
N GLU A 167 16.43 15.70 3.67
CA GLU A 167 17.14 16.63 4.55
C GLU A 167 18.59 16.18 4.78
N ARG A 168 19.43 17.13 5.18
CA ARG A 168 20.79 16.82 5.66
C ARG A 168 21.19 17.61 6.89
N SER A 169 22.22 17.15 7.58
CA SER A 169 22.96 17.88 8.61
C SER A 169 24.44 17.51 8.55
N ARG A 170 25.28 18.22 9.30
CA ARG A 170 26.62 17.70 9.66
C ARG A 170 26.50 16.43 10.50
N LEU A 171 27.57 15.66 10.59
CA LEU A 171 27.63 14.43 11.41
C LEU A 171 27.32 14.67 12.91
N ASP A 172 27.57 15.88 13.42
CA ASP A 172 27.25 16.29 14.79
C ASP A 172 25.80 16.76 14.97
N GLY A 173 24.98 16.71 13.92
CA GLY A 173 23.59 17.17 13.92
C GLY A 173 23.40 18.68 13.72
N SER A 174 24.49 19.45 13.63
CA SER A 174 24.41 20.89 13.36
C SER A 174 24.12 21.18 11.88
N ASN A 175 23.74 22.42 11.56
CA ASN A 175 23.41 22.86 10.20
C ASN A 175 22.39 21.96 9.49
N ARG A 176 21.32 21.57 10.22
CA ARG A 176 20.20 20.85 9.63
C ARG A 176 19.51 21.73 8.59
N GLU A 177 19.30 21.18 7.40
CA GLU A 177 18.65 21.86 6.28
C GLU A 177 17.80 20.91 5.43
N VAL A 178 16.75 21.47 4.83
CA VAL A 178 15.90 20.78 3.87
C VAL A 178 16.51 20.95 2.47
N LEU A 179 16.86 19.82 1.83
CA LEU A 179 17.46 19.80 0.50
C LEU A 179 16.42 19.75 -0.61
N VAL A 180 15.44 18.86 -0.47
CA VAL A 180 14.40 18.64 -1.48
C VAL A 180 13.05 18.62 -0.80
N ARG A 181 12.12 19.41 -1.34
CA ARG A 181 10.72 19.50 -0.90
C ARG A 181 9.74 19.31 -2.06
N GLU A 182 10.13 19.72 -3.26
CA GLU A 182 9.27 19.67 -4.44
C GLU A 182 9.27 18.28 -5.08
N ASP A 183 8.09 17.85 -5.56
CA ASP A 183 7.86 16.54 -6.20
C ASP A 183 8.39 15.36 -5.34
N VAL A 184 8.20 15.43 -4.02
CA VAL A 184 8.47 14.34 -3.08
C VAL A 184 7.20 14.08 -2.28
N PHE A 185 6.74 12.83 -2.22
CA PHE A 185 5.49 12.48 -1.55
C PHE A 185 5.69 11.61 -0.31
N GLN A 186 6.35 10.46 -0.41
CA GLN A 186 6.58 9.56 0.71
C GLN A 186 7.93 8.86 0.50
N PRO A 187 9.05 9.59 0.72
CA PRO A 187 10.38 9.06 0.51
C PRO A 187 10.70 7.99 1.56
N VAL A 188 11.37 6.92 1.16
CA VAL A 188 11.62 5.75 2.03
C VAL A 188 13.10 5.47 2.15
N GLY A 189 13.66 4.65 1.24
CA GLY A 189 15.08 4.36 1.18
C GLY A 189 15.88 5.51 0.57
N ILE A 190 17.07 5.75 1.09
CA ILE A 190 18.02 6.77 0.62
C ILE A 190 19.45 6.25 0.71
N VAL A 191 20.29 6.60 -0.25
CA VAL A 191 21.69 6.18 -0.31
C VAL A 191 22.55 7.24 -1.01
N VAL A 192 23.76 7.44 -0.49
CA VAL A 192 24.80 8.23 -1.15
C VAL A 192 25.66 7.33 -2.04
N ASP A 193 25.75 7.66 -3.33
CA ASP A 193 26.77 7.10 -4.21
C ASP A 193 28.06 7.93 -4.09
N GLN A 194 28.95 7.45 -3.22
CA GLN A 194 30.26 8.03 -2.94
C GLN A 194 31.13 8.19 -4.19
N GLN A 195 30.86 7.43 -5.25
CA GLN A 195 31.68 7.50 -6.47
C GLN A 195 31.32 8.66 -7.38
N THR A 196 30.04 9.02 -7.39
CA THR A 196 29.48 9.98 -8.34
C THR A 196 29.01 11.26 -7.66
N ASP A 197 29.17 11.35 -6.34
CA ASP A 197 28.66 12.43 -5.48
C ASP A 197 27.17 12.67 -5.73
N LYS A 198 26.39 11.57 -5.72
CA LYS A 198 24.95 11.60 -5.95
C LYS A 198 24.17 11.07 -4.76
N LEU A 199 23.07 11.74 -4.46
CA LEU A 199 22.07 11.29 -3.52
C LEU A 199 20.94 10.61 -4.31
N ILE A 200 20.59 9.38 -3.94
CA ILE A 200 19.57 8.57 -4.62
C ILE A 200 18.54 8.10 -3.59
N TRP A 201 17.25 8.20 -3.92
CA TRP A 201 16.18 7.77 -3.03
C TRP A 201 15.00 7.17 -3.78
N CYS A 202 14.21 6.37 -3.05
CA CYS A 202 12.91 5.90 -3.49
C CYS A 202 11.80 6.76 -2.90
N ASP A 203 10.77 7.01 -3.69
CA ASP A 203 9.57 7.75 -3.30
C ASP A 203 8.31 6.97 -3.67
N ASN A 204 7.52 6.59 -2.67
CA ASN A 204 6.21 5.96 -2.84
C ASN A 204 5.18 7.03 -3.15
N SER A 205 5.20 7.55 -4.38
CA SER A 205 4.29 8.58 -4.87
C SER A 205 2.81 8.25 -4.62
N GLU A 206 1.95 9.26 -4.68
CA GLU A 206 0.52 9.11 -4.35
C GLU A 206 -0.15 7.94 -5.11
N GLY A 207 -0.87 7.08 -4.40
CA GLY A 207 -1.62 5.96 -4.97
C GLY A 207 -0.75 4.73 -5.21
N VAL A 208 -0.72 4.23 -6.46
CA VAL A 208 0.04 3.04 -6.86
C VAL A 208 1.36 3.39 -7.57
N TYR A 209 1.74 4.66 -7.56
CA TYR A 209 2.88 5.16 -8.32
C TYR A 209 4.14 5.15 -7.45
N TYR A 210 5.30 4.99 -8.09
CA TYR A 210 6.58 5.11 -7.41
C TYR A 210 7.59 5.81 -8.31
N LYS A 211 8.60 6.41 -7.68
CA LYS A 211 9.74 7.03 -8.37
C LYS A 211 11.04 6.62 -7.69
N ILE A 212 12.09 6.43 -8.48
CA ILE A 212 13.48 6.42 -8.01
C ILE A 212 14.12 7.69 -8.57
N LYS A 213 14.67 8.50 -7.67
CA LYS A 213 15.20 9.83 -7.99
C LYS A 213 16.65 9.96 -7.61
N ARG A 214 17.33 10.89 -8.27
CA ARG A 214 18.73 11.24 -8.04
C ARG A 214 18.91 12.76 -8.01
N SER A 215 19.85 13.23 -7.22
CA SER A 215 20.29 14.63 -7.21
C SER A 215 21.78 14.72 -6.86
N ASN A 216 22.36 15.92 -6.96
CA ASN A 216 23.63 16.22 -6.32
C ASN A 216 23.50 16.16 -4.79
N LEU A 217 24.62 16.04 -4.07
CA LEU A 217 24.64 16.02 -2.60
C LEU A 217 24.14 17.33 -1.95
N ASP A 218 24.02 18.43 -2.71
CA ASP A 218 23.44 19.70 -2.29
C ASP A 218 21.94 19.84 -2.62
N GLY A 219 21.30 18.77 -3.12
CA GLY A 219 19.89 18.76 -3.52
C GLY A 219 19.63 19.39 -4.89
N SER A 220 20.65 19.91 -5.58
CA SER A 220 20.49 20.45 -6.94
C SER A 220 20.38 19.35 -8.00
N TYR A 221 19.81 19.70 -9.15
CA TYR A 221 19.63 18.79 -10.31
C TYR A 221 18.90 17.49 -9.95
N VAL A 222 17.72 17.62 -9.35
CA VAL A 222 16.82 16.49 -9.11
C VAL A 222 16.33 15.93 -10.44
N GLU A 223 16.57 14.66 -10.69
CA GLU A 223 16.10 13.92 -11.87
C GLU A 223 15.43 12.60 -11.46
N THR A 224 14.48 12.16 -12.26
CA THR A 224 13.81 10.87 -12.09
C THR A 224 14.56 9.81 -12.92
N ILE A 225 15.11 8.80 -12.24
CA ILE A 225 15.76 7.65 -12.90
C ILE A 225 14.71 6.68 -13.43
N LEU A 226 13.67 6.42 -12.62
CA LEU A 226 12.62 5.46 -12.91
C LEU A 226 11.31 5.97 -12.34
N GLU A 227 10.24 5.84 -13.11
CA GLU A 227 8.87 6.03 -12.65
C GLU A 227 7.99 4.89 -13.15
N GLY A 228 7.02 4.49 -12.34
CA GLY A 228 6.16 3.37 -12.69
C GLY A 228 4.95 3.24 -11.77
N LYS A 229 4.29 2.09 -11.84
CA LYS A 229 3.12 1.75 -11.03
C LYS A 229 3.23 0.35 -10.45
N HIS A 230 2.45 0.06 -9.42
CA HIS A 230 2.30 -1.27 -8.79
C HIS A 230 3.60 -1.81 -8.17
N HIS A 231 4.33 -0.93 -7.51
CA HIS A 231 5.58 -1.22 -6.83
C HIS A 231 5.61 -0.38 -5.55
N SER A 232 6.20 -0.93 -4.50
CA SER A 232 6.41 -0.23 -3.23
C SER A 232 7.86 -0.42 -2.77
N PRO A 233 8.80 0.39 -3.32
CA PRO A 233 10.17 0.36 -2.88
C PRO A 233 10.33 0.67 -1.39
N VAL A 234 11.24 -0.02 -0.71
CA VAL A 234 11.43 0.10 0.75
C VAL A 234 12.85 0.51 1.11
N SER A 235 13.83 -0.20 0.57
CA SER A 235 15.25 0.12 0.76
C SER A 235 15.93 0.21 -0.60
N ILE A 236 16.99 1.02 -0.67
CA ILE A 236 17.76 1.25 -1.88
C ILE A 236 19.25 1.23 -1.53
N THR A 237 20.05 0.63 -2.39
CA THR A 237 21.51 0.61 -2.26
C THR A 237 22.15 0.73 -3.64
N VAL A 238 23.43 1.08 -3.65
CA VAL A 238 24.21 1.23 -4.88
C VAL A 238 25.33 0.21 -4.86
N GLY A 239 25.56 -0.48 -5.97
CA GLY A 239 26.78 -1.26 -6.21
C GLY A 239 27.64 -0.61 -7.29
N PRO A 240 28.72 -1.24 -7.75
CA PRO A 240 29.64 -0.64 -8.72
C PRO A 240 29.00 -0.16 -10.03
N LYS A 241 28.00 -0.88 -10.53
CA LYS A 241 27.39 -0.61 -11.85
C LYS A 241 25.88 -0.37 -11.81
N PHE A 242 25.22 -0.80 -10.74
CA PHE A 242 23.76 -0.84 -10.66
C PHE A 242 23.26 -0.18 -9.38
N ILE A 243 22.02 0.28 -9.45
CA ILE A 243 21.19 0.67 -8.31
C ILE A 243 20.27 -0.52 -8.05
N TYR A 244 20.11 -0.88 -6.77
CA TYR A 244 19.28 -1.99 -6.34
C TYR A 244 18.24 -1.48 -5.35
N TRP A 245 17.03 -2.03 -5.40
CA TRP A 245 15.98 -1.73 -4.41
C TRP A 245 15.15 -2.95 -4.08
N SER A 246 14.67 -3.02 -2.83
CA SER A 246 13.68 -3.98 -2.37
C SER A 246 12.28 -3.44 -2.56
N ASP A 247 11.34 -4.32 -2.89
CA ASP A 247 9.96 -3.98 -3.18
C ASP A 247 8.99 -4.92 -2.44
N TRP A 248 8.03 -4.36 -1.70
CA TRP A 248 7.01 -5.14 -0.97
C TRP A 248 5.82 -5.57 -1.83
N THR A 249 5.46 -4.82 -2.87
CA THR A 249 4.33 -5.18 -3.74
C THR A 249 4.67 -6.39 -4.60
N GLU A 250 5.85 -6.37 -5.19
CA GLU A 250 6.36 -7.47 -6.03
C GLU A 250 7.13 -8.52 -5.22
N ASN A 251 7.32 -8.29 -3.92
CA ASN A 251 8.06 -9.14 -3.00
C ASN A 251 9.44 -9.56 -3.57
N ALA A 252 10.15 -8.59 -4.13
CA ALA A 252 11.33 -8.85 -4.95
C ALA A 252 12.41 -7.78 -4.78
N VAL A 253 13.63 -8.13 -5.16
CA VAL A 253 14.72 -7.17 -5.34
C VAL A 253 14.93 -6.93 -6.83
N TRP A 254 15.09 -5.65 -7.17
CA TRP A 254 15.20 -5.16 -8.54
C TRP A 254 16.52 -4.44 -8.75
N SER A 255 16.91 -4.28 -10.02
CA SER A 255 18.11 -3.54 -10.40
C SER A 255 17.93 -2.73 -11.67
N ILE A 256 18.68 -1.64 -11.75
CA ILE A 256 18.81 -0.80 -12.95
C ILE A 256 20.26 -0.29 -13.07
N PRO A 257 20.83 -0.15 -14.28
CA PRO A 257 22.15 0.46 -14.44
C PRO A 257 22.20 1.89 -13.90
N LYS A 258 23.30 2.27 -13.25
CA LYS A 258 23.51 3.64 -12.74
C LYS A 258 23.54 4.71 -13.84
N ASN A 259 24.06 4.33 -15.00
CA ASN A 259 24.35 5.21 -16.13
C ASN A 259 23.48 4.84 -17.34
N ASP A 260 22.16 4.77 -17.15
CA ASP A 260 21.24 4.65 -18.28
C ASP A 260 21.19 5.98 -19.04
N LYS A 261 21.89 6.06 -20.18
CA LYS A 261 21.98 7.29 -20.99
C LYS A 261 20.74 7.54 -21.83
N ASP A 262 19.99 6.48 -22.14
CA ASP A 262 18.87 6.54 -23.08
C ASP A 262 17.50 6.47 -22.38
N GLY A 263 17.49 6.23 -21.06
CA GLY A 263 16.26 6.11 -20.25
C GLY A 263 15.34 4.96 -20.71
N SER A 264 15.86 4.05 -21.53
CA SER A 264 15.10 2.95 -22.13
C SER A 264 15.30 1.63 -21.39
N THR A 265 16.14 1.61 -20.35
CA THR A 265 16.49 0.35 -19.69
C THR A 265 15.37 -0.08 -18.76
N VAL A 266 14.81 -1.25 -19.02
CA VAL A 266 13.77 -1.84 -18.19
C VAL A 266 14.40 -2.39 -16.91
N PRO A 267 13.81 -2.12 -15.72
CA PRO A 267 14.20 -2.74 -14.46
C PRO A 267 14.30 -4.27 -14.55
N LYS A 268 15.39 -4.84 -14.04
CA LYS A 268 15.59 -6.29 -13.98
C LYS A 268 15.23 -6.80 -12.59
N LYS A 269 14.25 -7.70 -12.49
CA LYS A 269 13.96 -8.49 -11.29
C LYS A 269 15.13 -9.45 -11.04
N LEU A 270 15.76 -9.36 -9.87
CA LEU A 270 16.89 -10.19 -9.50
C LEU A 270 16.45 -11.42 -8.71
N GLN A 271 15.64 -11.21 -7.68
CA GLN A 271 15.21 -12.27 -6.77
C GLN A 271 13.76 -12.04 -6.35
N LEU A 272 12.97 -13.11 -6.30
CA LEU A 272 11.61 -13.13 -5.77
C LEU A 272 11.61 -13.85 -4.41
N PHE A 273 10.95 -13.27 -3.42
CA PHE A 273 10.80 -13.81 -2.09
C PHE A 273 9.35 -14.27 -1.90
N LYS A 274 9.15 -15.59 -1.82
CA LYS A 274 7.79 -16.17 -1.80
C LYS A 274 7.05 -15.98 -0.48
N ASN A 275 7.79 -16.08 0.63
CA ASN A 275 7.20 -16.16 1.97
C ASN A 275 7.62 -15.03 2.90
N ASN A 276 8.61 -14.22 2.52
CA ASN A 276 9.14 -13.14 3.35
C ASN A 276 9.23 -11.86 2.51
N SER A 277 8.97 -10.71 3.12
CA SER A 277 9.09 -9.43 2.42
C SER A 277 10.52 -8.90 2.51
N PRO A 278 11.19 -8.55 1.40
CA PRO A 278 12.54 -7.97 1.44
C PRO A 278 12.48 -6.56 2.03
N ARG A 279 13.39 -6.25 2.96
CA ARG A 279 13.45 -4.97 3.69
C ARG A 279 14.78 -4.28 3.42
N GLY A 280 15.68 -4.23 4.40
CA GLY A 280 17.01 -3.64 4.25
C GLY A 280 17.86 -4.42 3.25
N ILE A 281 18.61 -3.70 2.40
CA ILE A 281 19.52 -4.30 1.43
C ILE A 281 20.89 -3.63 1.49
N ALA A 282 21.95 -4.38 1.19
CA ALA A 282 23.29 -3.86 1.04
C ALA A 282 23.98 -4.52 -0.16
N ALA A 283 24.64 -3.72 -1.00
CA ALA A 283 25.46 -4.23 -2.09
C ALA A 283 26.93 -4.30 -1.68
N TRP A 284 27.64 -5.30 -2.20
CA TRP A 284 29.08 -5.43 -2.05
C TRP A 284 29.83 -4.39 -2.87
N TRP A 285 30.96 -3.95 -2.33
CA TRP A 285 31.92 -3.10 -3.01
C TRP A 285 33.32 -3.65 -2.80
N ASP A 286 34.11 -3.72 -3.87
CA ASP A 286 35.53 -4.04 -3.75
C ASP A 286 36.34 -2.76 -3.51
N LYS A 287 37.45 -2.85 -2.77
CA LYS A 287 38.39 -1.74 -2.57
C LYS A 287 38.85 -1.15 -3.91
N LYS A 288 39.03 -2.00 -4.94
CA LYS A 288 39.46 -1.58 -6.28
C LYS A 288 38.41 -0.76 -7.03
N ASP A 289 37.14 -0.85 -6.63
CA ASP A 289 36.08 -0.09 -7.27
C ASP A 289 36.17 1.38 -6.86
N PHE A 290 36.76 1.71 -5.72
CA PHE A 290 36.95 3.08 -5.25
C PHE A 290 38.22 3.71 -5.83
N ASN A 291 38.14 4.97 -6.27
CA ASN A 291 39.31 5.73 -6.69
C ASN A 291 40.16 6.12 -5.48
N ALA A 292 41.50 6.08 -5.61
CA ALA A 292 42.45 6.44 -4.55
C ALA A 292 42.33 7.90 -4.02
N ASN A 293 41.57 8.76 -4.71
CA ASN A 293 41.28 10.15 -4.32
C ASN A 293 39.87 10.36 -3.74
N GLN A 294 39.05 9.31 -3.67
CA GLN A 294 37.78 9.32 -2.91
C GLN A 294 38.11 9.03 -1.44
N CYS A 295 37.30 9.52 -0.50
CA CYS A 295 37.64 9.66 0.93
C CYS A 295 37.73 8.35 1.72
N TYR A 296 38.32 7.32 1.12
CA TYR A 296 39.01 6.28 1.83
C TYR A 296 40.28 6.85 2.45
N VAL A 297 40.15 7.31 3.70
CA VAL A 297 41.32 7.44 4.55
C VAL A 297 41.75 6.03 4.93
N GLU A 298 42.81 5.53 4.31
CA GLU A 298 43.71 4.56 4.93
C GLU A 298 44.20 5.16 6.25
N LYS A 299 43.41 5.04 7.32
CA LYS A 299 44.03 4.86 8.62
C LYS A 299 44.39 3.40 8.66
N GLU A 300 45.65 3.11 8.31
CA GLU A 300 46.32 1.88 8.67
C GLU A 300 45.92 1.55 10.11
N VAL A 301 45.04 0.57 10.28
CA VAL A 301 44.87 -0.07 11.58
C VAL A 301 46.15 -0.86 11.75
N THR A 302 47.17 -0.22 12.33
CA THR A 302 48.34 -0.91 12.82
C THR A 302 47.83 -1.82 13.93
N TYR A 303 47.59 -3.09 13.61
CA TYR A 303 47.46 -4.12 14.62
C TYR A 303 48.72 -4.03 15.48
N PRO A 304 48.61 -3.88 16.81
CA PRO A 304 49.76 -4.01 17.66
C PRO A 304 50.26 -5.45 17.53
N SER A 305 51.26 -5.66 16.69
CA SER A 305 52.11 -6.83 16.82
C SER A 305 52.75 -6.70 18.19
N THR A 306 52.42 -7.63 19.07
CA THR A 306 53.10 -7.82 20.34
C THR A 306 54.56 -8.21 20.06
N GLU A 307 55.42 -7.21 19.93
CA GLU A 307 56.84 -7.35 20.17
C GLU A 307 57.22 -6.41 21.32
N TYR A 308 57.38 -7.04 22.48
CA TYR A 308 58.19 -6.51 23.57
C TYR A 308 59.61 -6.30 23.03
N GLN A 309 60.10 -5.06 22.98
CA GLN A 309 61.44 -4.74 23.47
C GLN A 309 61.50 -3.30 23.99
N ASN A 310 62.25 -3.18 25.08
CA ASN A 310 62.49 -2.00 25.87
C ASN A 310 63.24 -0.94 25.06
N ASP A 311 62.89 0.34 25.21
CA ASP A 311 63.85 1.30 25.76
C ASP A 311 63.21 2.65 26.10
N ALA A 312 63.83 3.29 27.09
CA ALA A 312 63.35 4.46 27.81
C ALA A 312 63.68 5.81 27.11
N SER A 313 63.07 6.86 27.69
CA SER A 313 63.44 8.30 27.67
C SER A 313 62.56 9.21 26.76
N THR A 314 61.57 9.89 27.37
CA THR A 314 61.47 11.36 27.68
C THR A 314 60.80 12.13 26.52
N THR A 315 59.85 13.08 26.61
CA THR A 315 59.31 14.00 27.65
C THR A 315 58.03 14.67 27.08
N GLN A 316 56.99 14.87 27.91
CA GLN A 316 56.02 16.01 28.05
C GLN A 316 55.43 16.70 26.79
N THR A 317 54.15 17.10 26.67
CA THR A 317 53.22 17.74 27.65
C THR A 317 51.76 17.73 27.11
N GLU A 318 50.82 17.80 28.04
CA GLU A 318 49.34 17.77 27.96
C GLU A 318 48.67 19.02 27.34
N ILE A 319 47.37 18.94 26.98
CA ILE A 319 46.23 19.53 27.73
C ILE A 319 44.90 19.14 27.04
N ALA A 320 43.99 18.57 27.84
CA ALA A 320 42.58 18.33 27.53
C ALA A 320 41.69 19.32 28.32
N SER A 321 40.52 19.68 27.78
CA SER A 321 39.49 20.43 28.52
C SER A 321 38.11 19.78 28.36
N GLN A 322 37.53 19.40 29.50
CA GLN A 322 36.17 18.87 29.68
C GLN A 322 35.13 20.01 29.82
N GLN A 323 33.86 19.74 29.48
CA GLN A 323 32.73 20.62 29.83
C GLN A 323 31.46 19.80 30.16
N GLU A 324 30.83 20.08 31.32
CA GLU A 324 29.67 19.39 31.90
C GLU A 324 28.29 20.00 31.50
N LEU A 325 27.21 19.20 31.48
CA LEU A 325 25.80 19.58 31.20
C LEU A 325 24.98 19.93 32.47
N ARG A 326 23.98 20.84 32.35
CA ARG A 326 23.04 21.28 33.42
C ARG A 326 21.61 20.70 33.28
N PRO A 327 20.78 20.59 34.35
CA PRO A 327 19.44 19.99 34.32
C PRO A 327 18.27 20.97 34.05
N VAL A 328 17.20 20.49 33.40
CA VAL A 328 15.99 21.23 32.96
C VAL A 328 14.95 21.38 34.10
N SER A 329 14.34 22.57 34.25
CA SER A 329 13.46 22.92 35.39
C SER A 329 12.00 22.43 35.25
N LYS A 330 11.26 22.41 36.38
CA LYS A 330 9.87 21.90 36.49
C LYS A 330 8.87 22.72 35.66
N GLU A 331 9.13 24.00 35.46
CA GLU A 331 8.25 24.92 34.71
C GLU A 331 8.30 24.68 33.19
N GLN A 332 9.31 23.97 32.68
CA GLN A 332 9.43 23.65 31.25
C GLN A 332 8.85 22.28 30.89
N PHE A 333 8.39 21.49 31.85
CA PHE A 333 7.90 20.14 31.58
C PHE A 333 6.50 20.14 30.94
N CYS A 334 5.58 21.01 31.35
CA CYS A 334 4.24 21.07 30.77
C CYS A 334 4.13 22.19 29.73
N LEU A 335 3.56 21.85 28.56
CA LEU A 335 3.34 22.76 27.44
C LEU A 335 1.85 23.15 27.36
N ASN A 336 1.52 24.14 26.53
CA ASN A 336 0.14 24.56 26.24
C ASN A 336 -0.75 24.74 27.50
N GLU A 337 -0.24 25.49 28.48
CA GLU A 337 -0.93 25.79 29.74
C GLU A 337 -1.25 24.55 30.60
N GLY A 338 -0.57 23.43 30.35
CA GLY A 338 -0.67 22.23 31.17
C GLY A 338 -0.16 22.44 32.60
N VAL A 339 -0.88 21.91 33.58
CA VAL A 339 -0.49 21.98 34.99
C VAL A 339 0.31 20.76 35.37
N PHE A 340 1.53 20.95 35.87
CA PHE A 340 2.40 19.85 36.32
C PHE A 340 1.76 19.08 37.47
N VAL A 341 1.78 17.75 37.36
CA VAL A 341 1.27 16.83 38.36
C VAL A 341 2.28 15.69 38.56
N GLU A 342 2.61 15.41 39.81
CA GLU A 342 3.47 14.29 40.17
C GLU A 342 2.70 13.35 41.10
N LYS A 343 2.43 12.13 40.64
CA LYS A 343 1.79 11.07 41.43
C LYS A 343 2.67 9.83 41.40
N ALA A 344 3.06 9.34 42.57
CA ALA A 344 3.89 8.14 42.72
C ALA A 344 5.22 8.15 41.91
N GLY A 345 5.85 9.32 41.77
CA GLY A 345 7.12 9.48 41.05
C GLY A 345 6.99 9.53 39.52
N ILE A 346 5.77 9.45 38.97
CA ILE A 346 5.50 9.66 37.55
C ILE A 346 5.20 11.14 37.34
N LYS A 347 6.02 11.80 36.50
CA LYS A 347 5.85 13.19 36.08
C LYS A 347 4.87 13.24 34.90
N SER A 348 3.72 13.91 35.07
CA SER A 348 2.76 14.13 34.00
C SER A 348 2.14 15.53 34.08
N CYS A 349 1.38 15.92 33.07
CA CYS A 349 0.69 17.20 33.01
C CYS A 349 -0.81 16.98 32.92
N ARG A 350 -1.58 17.82 33.62
CA ARG A 350 -3.03 17.94 33.44
C ARG A 350 -3.28 19.04 32.42
N CYS A 351 -3.80 18.66 31.26
CA CYS A 351 -3.85 19.53 30.09
C CYS A 351 -5.03 20.48 30.08
N ALA A 352 -4.83 21.62 29.42
CA ALA A 352 -5.91 22.54 29.06
C ALA A 352 -6.87 21.87 28.05
N PRO A 353 -8.14 22.31 27.96
CA PRO A 353 -9.13 21.72 27.06
C PRO A 353 -8.64 21.65 25.61
N GLY A 354 -8.81 20.49 24.98
CA GLY A 354 -8.34 20.25 23.62
C GLY A 354 -6.87 19.86 23.50
N TYR A 355 -6.10 19.74 24.59
CA TYR A 355 -4.74 19.20 24.57
C TYR A 355 -4.65 17.89 25.35
N THR A 356 -3.76 17.00 24.91
CA THR A 356 -3.54 15.68 25.48
C THR A 356 -2.04 15.32 25.44
N GLY A 357 -1.67 14.19 26.02
CA GLY A 357 -0.29 13.73 26.15
C GLY A 357 0.33 14.06 27.51
N ILE A 358 1.45 13.40 27.83
CA ILE A 358 2.14 13.51 29.12
C ILE A 358 2.65 14.92 29.43
N ARG A 359 2.86 15.74 28.39
CA ARG A 359 3.32 17.12 28.46
C ARG A 359 2.32 18.13 27.89
N CYS A 360 1.11 17.70 27.52
CA CYS A 360 0.09 18.54 26.88
C CYS A 360 0.53 19.14 25.53
N ASP A 361 1.39 18.41 24.83
CA ASP A 361 2.04 18.78 23.58
C ASP A 361 1.24 18.40 22.33
N LEU A 362 0.23 17.55 22.47
CA LEU A 362 -0.62 17.09 21.37
C LEU A 362 -2.00 17.75 21.44
N PHE A 363 -2.46 18.39 20.37
CA PHE A 363 -3.86 18.86 20.27
C PHE A 363 -4.77 17.64 20.05
N ALA A 364 -5.82 17.47 20.85
CA ALA A 364 -6.71 16.29 20.87
C ALA A 364 -7.39 16.01 19.52
N CYS A 365 -7.56 17.05 18.68
CA CYS A 365 -8.10 16.92 17.33
C CYS A 365 -7.05 16.58 16.25
N HIS A 366 -5.77 16.54 16.58
CA HIS A 366 -4.69 16.22 15.66
C HIS A 366 -4.81 14.77 15.17
N ASN A 367 -5.07 14.58 13.88
CA ASN A 367 -5.32 13.27 13.25
C ASN A 367 -6.45 12.44 13.91
N TYR A 368 -7.37 13.07 14.64
CA TYR A 368 -8.50 12.37 15.23
C TYR A 368 -9.52 11.97 14.16
N CYS A 369 -9.92 12.87 13.25
CA CYS A 369 -10.83 12.51 12.15
C CYS A 369 -10.06 12.07 10.89
N VAL A 370 -10.44 10.93 10.32
CA VAL A 370 -9.85 10.36 9.10
C VAL A 370 -10.37 11.10 7.85
N ARG A 371 -11.70 11.20 7.68
CA ARG A 371 -12.36 11.87 6.54
C ARG A 371 -13.42 12.87 7.01
N GLY A 372 -12.98 13.90 7.73
CA GLY A 372 -13.87 14.89 8.33
C GLY A 372 -13.13 16.06 8.98
N SER A 373 -13.91 16.98 9.52
CA SER A 373 -13.39 18.12 10.30
C SER A 373 -13.56 17.84 11.79
N CYS A 374 -12.49 18.03 12.57
CA CYS A 374 -12.49 17.80 14.02
C CYS A 374 -12.87 19.07 14.79
N TYR A 375 -13.60 18.92 15.89
CA TYR A 375 -13.88 19.97 16.87
C TYR A 375 -13.91 19.38 18.29
N ILE A 376 -13.75 20.20 19.32
CA ILE A 376 -13.88 19.76 20.72
C ILE A 376 -15.34 19.93 21.15
N ASP A 377 -15.93 18.90 21.74
CA ASP A 377 -17.31 18.90 22.20
C ASP A 377 -17.51 19.58 23.58
N GLU A 378 -18.75 19.70 24.03
CA GLU A 378 -19.09 20.29 25.34
C GLU A 378 -18.57 19.49 26.55
N LYS A 379 -18.08 18.26 26.32
CA LYS A 379 -17.48 17.38 27.32
C LYS A 379 -15.94 17.36 27.23
N GLU A 380 -15.35 18.29 26.48
CA GLU A 380 -13.92 18.45 26.26
C GLU A 380 -13.25 17.29 25.50
N ASN A 381 -14.01 16.50 24.73
CA ASN A 381 -13.49 15.41 23.91
C ASN A 381 -13.44 15.80 22.42
N PRO A 382 -12.47 15.27 21.64
CA PRO A 382 -12.45 15.47 20.20
C PRO A 382 -13.61 14.72 19.53
N SER A 383 -14.32 15.41 18.64
CA SER A 383 -15.49 14.93 17.91
C SER A 383 -15.38 15.28 16.43
N CYS A 384 -15.94 14.43 15.57
CA CYS A 384 -15.80 14.55 14.12
C CYS A 384 -17.09 14.96 13.42
N ARG A 385 -16.98 15.91 12.48
CA ARG A 385 -17.98 16.19 11.44
C ARG A 385 -17.51 15.56 10.13
N CYS A 386 -18.13 14.43 9.78
CA CYS A 386 -17.74 13.64 8.62
C CYS A 386 -18.09 14.32 7.29
N LEU A 387 -17.22 14.10 6.30
CA LEU A 387 -17.51 14.46 4.92
C LEU A 387 -18.65 13.58 4.36
N PRO A 388 -19.43 14.07 3.38
CA PRO A 388 -20.52 13.30 2.77
C PRO A 388 -20.03 11.94 2.26
N GLY A 389 -20.73 10.86 2.61
CA GLY A 389 -20.35 9.50 2.22
C GLY A 389 -19.46 8.76 3.23
N HIS A 390 -19.03 9.40 4.33
CA HIS A 390 -18.29 8.77 5.43
C HIS A 390 -19.03 8.84 6.78
N ARG A 391 -18.80 7.86 7.66
CA ARG A 391 -19.41 7.72 8.99
C ARG A 391 -18.43 7.08 9.99
N GLY A 392 -18.83 7.00 11.25
CA GLY A 392 -18.00 6.52 12.37
C GLY A 392 -17.59 7.66 13.29
N GLU A 393 -17.12 7.33 14.49
CA GLU A 393 -16.68 8.31 15.49
C GLU A 393 -15.49 9.16 15.00
N ARG A 394 -14.70 8.59 14.07
CA ARG A 394 -13.54 9.22 13.44
C ARG A 394 -13.70 9.36 11.92
N CYS A 395 -14.89 9.15 11.37
CA CYS A 395 -15.16 9.17 9.92
C CYS A 395 -14.31 8.17 9.13
N GLU A 396 -14.05 7.01 9.71
CA GLU A 396 -13.17 5.97 9.22
C GLU A 396 -13.88 4.94 8.33
N LEU A 397 -15.22 4.89 8.38
CA LEU A 397 -16.03 3.96 7.61
C LEU A 397 -16.76 4.68 6.47
N ASP A 398 -16.92 4.01 5.33
CA ASP A 398 -17.80 4.49 4.28
C ASP A 398 -19.26 4.24 4.67
N VAL A 399 -20.17 5.17 4.31
CA VAL A 399 -21.59 5.04 4.66
C VAL A 399 -22.22 3.83 3.96
N CYS A 400 -21.65 3.40 2.83
CA CYS A 400 -22.07 2.22 2.09
C CYS A 400 -21.49 0.90 2.59
N ASP A 401 -20.41 0.93 3.36
CA ASP A 401 -19.76 -0.28 3.84
C ASP A 401 -20.66 -1.03 4.84
N GLY A 402 -21.03 -2.27 4.47
CA GLY A 402 -21.97 -3.12 5.18
C GLY A 402 -23.38 -2.54 5.36
N TYR A 403 -23.73 -1.44 4.66
CA TYR A 403 -25.03 -0.79 4.83
C TYR A 403 -26.14 -1.53 4.09
N CYS A 404 -25.95 -1.88 2.82
CA CYS A 404 -26.93 -2.65 2.06
C CYS A 404 -26.75 -4.15 2.29
N LEU A 405 -27.84 -4.85 2.59
CA LEU A 405 -27.88 -6.27 2.87
C LEU A 405 -28.28 -7.07 1.62
N HIS A 406 -28.06 -8.38 1.66
CA HIS A 406 -28.48 -9.34 0.62
C HIS A 406 -28.06 -8.99 -0.82
N GLY A 407 -26.87 -8.41 -0.98
CA GLY A 407 -26.32 -8.06 -2.30
C GLY A 407 -26.89 -6.78 -2.92
N GLY A 408 -27.66 -5.97 -2.17
CA GLY A 408 -28.17 -4.69 -2.65
C GLY A 408 -27.06 -3.70 -3.00
N ARG A 409 -27.25 -2.94 -4.08
CA ARG A 409 -26.29 -1.93 -4.57
C ARG A 409 -26.43 -0.64 -3.77
N CYS A 410 -25.34 -0.16 -3.20
CA CYS A 410 -25.33 1.09 -2.44
C CYS A 410 -25.00 2.32 -3.30
N THR A 411 -25.70 3.42 -3.08
CA THR A 411 -25.42 4.74 -3.67
C THR A 411 -25.41 5.82 -2.59
N VAL A 412 -24.51 6.80 -2.70
CA VAL A 412 -24.43 7.93 -1.77
C VAL A 412 -25.35 9.05 -2.28
N GLN A 413 -26.31 9.46 -1.45
CA GLN A 413 -27.25 10.53 -1.76
C GLN A 413 -26.56 11.90 -1.66
N SER A 414 -27.14 12.94 -2.29
CA SER A 414 -26.60 14.31 -2.31
C SER A 414 -26.41 14.95 -0.92
N ARG A 415 -27.06 14.39 0.12
CA ARG A 415 -26.91 14.81 1.54
C ARG A 415 -25.87 13.99 2.30
N GLY A 416 -25.17 13.06 1.65
CA GLY A 416 -24.11 12.23 2.26
C GLY A 416 -24.58 10.92 2.91
N GLY A 417 -25.89 10.63 2.92
CA GLY A 417 -26.44 9.36 3.42
C GLY A 417 -26.39 8.24 2.38
N ALA A 418 -26.39 6.98 2.82
CA ALA A 418 -26.48 5.83 1.90
C ALA A 418 -27.92 5.49 1.53
N ALA A 419 -28.10 5.06 0.29
CA ALA A 419 -29.34 4.49 -0.24
C ALA A 419 -29.05 3.15 -0.90
N CYS A 420 -29.92 2.18 -0.67
CA CYS A 420 -29.80 0.85 -1.23
C CYS A 420 -30.80 0.64 -2.37
N GLU A 421 -30.30 0.09 -3.46
CA GLU A 421 -31.10 -0.49 -4.53
C GLU A 421 -31.11 -2.01 -4.34
N CYS A 422 -32.26 -2.57 -4.00
CA CYS A 422 -32.39 -3.98 -3.64
C CYS A 422 -32.53 -4.85 -4.88
N GLU A 423 -31.70 -5.88 -4.99
CA GLU A 423 -31.82 -6.90 -6.02
C GLU A 423 -32.64 -8.10 -5.52
N GLY A 424 -33.45 -8.70 -6.40
CA GLY A 424 -34.03 -10.03 -6.22
C GLY A 424 -34.90 -10.24 -4.97
N GLY A 425 -36.12 -9.68 -4.93
CA GLY A 425 -37.12 -10.09 -3.95
C GLY A 425 -36.78 -9.72 -2.49
N TYR A 426 -36.09 -8.60 -2.29
CA TYR A 426 -35.91 -7.95 -0.99
C TYR A 426 -36.37 -6.49 -1.06
N LYS A 427 -36.80 -5.92 0.07
CA LYS A 427 -37.22 -4.51 0.24
C LYS A 427 -36.74 -3.96 1.58
N GLY A 428 -37.02 -2.68 1.82
CA GLY A 428 -36.59 -1.98 3.02
C GLY A 428 -35.49 -0.95 2.71
N ARG A 429 -35.07 -0.19 3.71
CA ARG A 429 -34.07 0.88 3.51
C ARG A 429 -32.67 0.34 3.26
N ARG A 430 -32.41 -0.87 3.74
CA ARG A 430 -31.15 -1.60 3.68
C ARG A 430 -31.31 -2.97 3.01
N CYS A 431 -32.45 -3.24 2.37
CA CYS A 431 -32.79 -4.55 1.78
C CYS A 431 -32.89 -5.67 2.83
N GLU A 432 -33.34 -5.32 4.02
CA GLU A 432 -33.47 -6.18 5.17
C GLU A 432 -34.67 -7.15 5.09
N ASP A 433 -35.73 -6.73 4.42
CA ASP A 433 -36.99 -7.47 4.39
C ASP A 433 -37.08 -8.33 3.14
N ARG A 434 -37.56 -9.57 3.28
CA ARG A 434 -37.91 -10.39 2.12
C ARG A 434 -39.18 -9.85 1.45
N TRP A 435 -39.18 -9.78 0.14
CA TRP A 435 -40.34 -9.48 -0.69
C TRP A 435 -41.26 -10.70 -0.71
N ASP A 436 -42.05 -10.87 0.34
CA ASP A 436 -43.07 -11.92 0.38
C ASP A 436 -44.28 -11.51 -0.45
N VAL A 437 -44.48 -12.23 -1.55
CA VAL A 437 -45.62 -12.07 -2.48
C VAL A 437 -46.96 -12.43 -1.79
N GLU A 438 -46.93 -13.11 -0.64
CA GLU A 438 -48.12 -13.48 0.14
C GLU A 438 -48.89 -12.27 0.73
N GLN A 439 -48.29 -11.09 0.86
CA GLN A 439 -49.02 -9.91 1.35
C GLN A 439 -49.87 -9.19 0.30
N LEU A 440 -49.65 -9.44 -1.00
CA LEU A 440 -50.46 -8.82 -2.07
C LEU A 440 -51.88 -9.44 -2.18
N TRP A 441 -52.09 -10.63 -1.62
CA TRP A 441 -53.43 -11.26 -1.57
C TRP A 441 -54.28 -10.80 -0.36
N LYS A 442 -53.70 -10.05 0.59
CA LYS A 442 -54.45 -9.49 1.72
C LYS A 442 -54.99 -8.08 1.47
N SER A 443 -54.62 -7.43 0.36
CA SER A 443 -55.10 -6.09 -0.02
C SER A 443 -56.17 -6.10 -1.12
N LEU A 444 -56.58 -7.27 -1.60
CA LEU A 444 -57.82 -7.40 -2.37
C LEU A 444 -58.91 -7.72 -1.36
N ASP A 445 -59.57 -6.68 -0.85
CA ASP A 445 -60.73 -6.86 0.03
C ASP A 445 -61.72 -7.79 -0.69
N TRP A 446 -62.25 -8.78 0.03
CA TRP A 446 -63.31 -9.67 -0.48
C TRP A 446 -64.48 -8.92 -1.12
N TRP A 447 -64.64 -7.64 -0.75
CA TRP A 447 -65.60 -6.71 -1.33
C TRP A 447 -65.35 -6.46 -2.81
N ASP A 448 -64.10 -6.31 -3.27
CA ASP A 448 -63.80 -6.04 -4.68
C ASP A 448 -64.07 -7.27 -5.57
N ILE A 449 -63.80 -8.47 -5.05
CA ILE A 449 -64.13 -9.73 -5.73
C ILE A 449 -65.66 -9.93 -5.78
N CYS A 450 -66.38 -9.60 -4.70
CA CYS A 450 -67.84 -9.64 -4.67
C CYS A 450 -68.47 -8.60 -5.61
N LEU A 451 -67.90 -7.39 -5.70
CA LEU A 451 -68.37 -6.32 -6.60
C LEU A 451 -68.15 -6.69 -8.07
N ALA A 452 -66.99 -7.26 -8.40
CA ALA A 452 -66.72 -7.76 -9.74
C ALA A 452 -67.69 -8.90 -10.12
N ALA A 453 -67.94 -9.85 -9.20
CA ALA A 453 -68.89 -10.94 -9.43
C ALA A 453 -70.34 -10.41 -9.58
N ALA A 454 -70.76 -9.46 -8.74
CA ALA A 454 -72.08 -8.82 -8.84
C ALA A 454 -72.26 -8.06 -10.16
N CYS A 455 -71.23 -7.34 -10.62
CA CYS A 455 -71.23 -6.67 -11.93
C CYS A 455 -71.35 -7.67 -13.09
N VAL A 456 -70.65 -8.81 -13.03
CA VAL A 456 -70.75 -9.87 -14.05
C VAL A 456 -72.16 -10.48 -14.06
N VAL A 457 -72.76 -10.71 -12.89
CA VAL A 457 -74.15 -11.21 -12.79
C VAL A 457 -75.15 -10.17 -13.31
N LEU A 458 -74.95 -8.88 -13.00
CA LEU A 458 -75.78 -7.79 -13.54
C LEU A 458 -75.68 -7.70 -15.06
N LEU A 459 -74.48 -7.83 -15.64
CA LEU A 459 -74.29 -7.86 -17.09
C LEU A 459 -74.93 -9.11 -17.72
N ALA A 460 -74.86 -10.26 -17.07
CA ALA A 460 -75.56 -11.47 -17.51
C ALA A 460 -77.09 -11.27 -17.47
N ILE A 461 -77.63 -10.66 -16.42
CA ILE A 461 -79.06 -10.35 -16.32
C ILE A 461 -79.46 -9.32 -17.39
N ILE A 462 -78.68 -8.26 -17.61
CA ILE A 462 -78.94 -7.26 -18.64
C ILE A 462 -78.92 -7.91 -20.03
N THR A 463 -77.96 -8.78 -20.32
CA THR A 463 -77.91 -9.47 -21.62
C THR A 463 -79.08 -10.45 -21.80
N ILE A 464 -79.52 -11.12 -20.74
CA ILE A 464 -80.75 -11.94 -20.74
C ILE A 464 -81.99 -11.07 -20.96
N LEU A 465 -82.10 -9.92 -20.29
CA LEU A 465 -83.21 -8.97 -20.46
C LEU A 465 -83.23 -8.34 -21.85
N VAL A 466 -82.07 -8.02 -22.44
CA VAL A 466 -81.95 -7.54 -23.81
C VAL A 466 -82.34 -8.64 -24.80
N LYS A 467 -81.90 -9.90 -24.59
CA LYS A 467 -82.33 -11.04 -25.40
C LYS A 467 -83.83 -11.30 -25.27
N LEU A 468 -84.40 -11.21 -24.07
CA LEU A 468 -85.85 -11.34 -23.84
C LEU A 468 -86.60 -10.19 -24.50
N ASN A 469 -86.19 -8.93 -24.34
CA ASN A 469 -86.81 -7.77 -24.99
C ASN A 469 -86.73 -7.87 -26.52
N TRP A 470 -85.62 -8.38 -27.08
CA TRP A 470 -85.50 -8.66 -28.51
C TRP A 470 -86.43 -9.80 -28.95
N HIS A 471 -86.56 -10.85 -28.12
CA HIS A 471 -87.47 -11.96 -28.36
C HIS A 471 -88.96 -11.55 -28.29
N TYR A 472 -89.31 -10.61 -27.41
CA TYR A 472 -90.67 -10.06 -27.27
C TYR A 472 -90.99 -8.94 -28.29
N ARG A 473 -89.99 -8.30 -28.91
CA ARG A 473 -90.19 -7.23 -29.92
C ARG A 473 -90.44 -7.73 -31.36
N LYS A 474 -90.61 -9.03 -31.60
CA LYS A 474 -91.05 -9.54 -32.91
C LYS A 474 -92.56 -9.77 -33.00
N ARG A 475 -93.32 -8.70 -33.24
CA ARG A 475 -94.58 -8.75 -34.03
C ARG A 475 -94.65 -7.52 -34.95
N PRO A 476 -94.82 -7.67 -36.28
CA PRO A 476 -94.88 -6.55 -37.21
C PRO A 476 -96.28 -5.94 -37.31
N ARG A 477 -96.38 -4.65 -37.65
CA ARG A 477 -97.59 -4.03 -38.24
C ARG A 477 -97.20 -3.30 -39.53
N ILE A 478 -97.72 -3.79 -40.65
CA ILE A 478 -97.59 -3.23 -42.02
C ILE A 478 -98.62 -2.11 -42.21
N LYS A 479 -98.26 -0.97 -42.84
CA LYS A 479 -99.10 -0.25 -43.83
C LYS A 479 -98.23 0.47 -44.89
N LYS A 480 -98.76 0.49 -46.12
CA LYS A 480 -98.17 0.80 -47.44
C LYS A 480 -97.93 2.30 -47.70
N ARG A 481 -97.01 2.63 -48.64
CA ARG A 481 -97.28 3.19 -50.01
C ARG A 481 -96.28 4.28 -50.50
N ILE A 482 -95.67 3.98 -51.66
CA ILE A 482 -95.21 4.79 -52.84
C ILE A 482 -94.53 6.15 -52.61
N ILE A 483 -93.30 6.34 -53.13
CA ILE A 483 -92.82 7.62 -53.73
C ILE A 483 -91.88 7.34 -54.93
N VAL A 484 -91.95 8.26 -55.91
CA VAL A 484 -91.50 8.29 -57.30
C VAL A 484 -89.98 8.47 -57.50
N ASN A 485 -89.49 7.94 -58.61
CA ASN A 485 -88.12 8.01 -59.15
C ASN A 485 -87.74 9.41 -59.67
N LYS A 486 -86.47 9.82 -59.49
CA LYS A 486 -85.71 10.71 -60.40
C LYS A 486 -84.20 10.65 -60.06
N ASN A 487 -83.47 9.77 -60.73
CA ASN A 487 -82.03 9.92 -60.99
C ASN A 487 -81.84 10.84 -62.21
N VAL A 488 -80.84 11.74 -62.22
CA VAL A 488 -79.82 11.89 -63.30
C VAL A 488 -78.57 12.65 -62.76
N THR A 489 -77.38 12.12 -63.04
CA THR A 489 -75.98 12.63 -62.97
C THR A 489 -75.68 13.66 -64.13
N PRO A 490 -74.48 14.26 -64.43
CA PRO A 490 -73.09 13.74 -64.36
C PRO A 490 -71.88 14.73 -64.17
N LEU A 491 -70.68 14.18 -64.39
CA LEU A 491 -69.26 14.60 -64.24
C LEU A 491 -68.74 15.80 -65.07
N THR A 492 -67.56 16.35 -64.71
CA THR A 492 -66.40 16.69 -65.62
C THR A 492 -65.14 17.18 -64.86
N SER A 493 -63.96 17.14 -65.50
CA SER A 493 -62.59 17.09 -64.93
C SER A 493 -61.53 18.01 -65.62
N ARG A 494 -60.45 18.35 -64.85
CA ARG A 494 -59.01 18.69 -65.16
C ARG A 494 -58.62 19.96 -65.97
N PRO A 495 -57.33 20.43 -66.04
CA PRO A 495 -56.00 19.84 -65.65
C PRO A 495 -54.91 20.77 -65.00
N VAL A 496 -53.72 20.20 -64.62
CA VAL A 496 -52.31 20.55 -65.01
C VAL A 496 -51.24 20.05 -63.98
N GLN A 497 -50.10 19.53 -64.47
CA GLN A 497 -48.78 19.27 -63.81
C GLN A 497 -47.65 19.81 -64.73
N PRO A 498 -46.39 20.09 -64.29
CA PRO A 498 -45.28 19.09 -64.36
C PRO A 498 -44.03 19.27 -63.41
N GLY A 499 -43.15 18.24 -63.37
CA GLY A 499 -41.67 18.27 -63.14
C GLY A 499 -41.16 17.73 -61.78
N GLU A 500 -40.56 16.53 -61.61
CA GLU A 500 -39.27 15.90 -62.07
C GLU A 500 -38.00 16.61 -61.50
N GLN A 501 -37.24 16.02 -60.55
CA GLN A 501 -36.17 14.96 -60.60
C GLN A 501 -34.73 15.48 -60.88
N CYS A 502 -33.75 15.05 -60.04
CA CYS A 502 -32.29 14.86 -60.26
C CYS A 502 -31.68 14.50 -58.88
N GLU A 503 -31.07 13.34 -58.57
CA GLU A 503 -29.88 12.63 -59.10
C GLU A 503 -28.56 13.40 -58.94
N ILE A 504 -27.67 12.94 -58.04
CA ILE A 504 -26.27 12.52 -58.28
C ILE A 504 -25.55 12.16 -56.96
N THR A 505 -24.65 11.19 -57.10
CA THR A 505 -23.79 10.47 -56.16
C THR A 505 -22.46 11.18 -55.77
N ILE A 506 -22.06 10.96 -54.51
CA ILE A 506 -20.73 10.63 -53.92
C ILE A 506 -19.44 11.26 -54.50
N GLU A 507 -18.70 11.97 -53.63
CA GLU A 507 -17.25 11.74 -53.40
C GLU A 507 -16.70 12.37 -52.08
N ASN A 508 -15.91 11.56 -51.35
CA ASN A 508 -14.78 11.84 -50.45
C ASN A 508 -14.93 12.44 -49.01
N CYS A 509 -14.68 11.55 -48.03
CA CYS A 509 -13.77 11.64 -46.87
C CYS A 509 -13.91 12.78 -45.83
N CYS A 510 -14.53 12.49 -44.67
CA CYS A 510 -13.83 12.25 -43.39
C CYS A 510 -14.80 12.02 -42.21
N ASN A 511 -14.43 11.07 -41.33
CA ASN A 511 -14.96 10.73 -39.99
C ASN A 511 -16.36 10.09 -39.90
N MET A 512 -16.46 8.76 -40.10
CA MET A 512 -16.18 7.66 -39.13
C MET A 512 -17.23 7.63 -38.01
N ASN A 513 -17.94 6.55 -37.65
CA ASN A 513 -18.02 5.12 -37.99
C ASN A 513 -19.05 4.59 -36.95
N VAL A 514 -20.06 3.74 -37.16
CA VAL A 514 -20.13 2.41 -37.79
C VAL A 514 -21.61 2.00 -37.99
N CYS A 515 -21.89 1.52 -39.20
CA CYS A 515 -22.78 0.44 -39.70
C CYS A 515 -23.97 -0.04 -38.84
N GLU A 516 -25.22 0.07 -39.32
CA GLU A 516 -25.92 -0.70 -40.38
C GLU A 516 -26.50 -2.06 -39.92
N THR A 517 -27.84 -2.08 -39.90
CA THR A 517 -28.79 -3.21 -40.05
C THR A 517 -28.53 -4.02 -41.36
N PRO A 518 -29.19 -5.15 -41.75
CA PRO A 518 -30.52 -5.67 -41.32
C PRO A 518 -30.80 -7.22 -41.47
N CYS A 519 -32.05 -7.62 -41.19
CA CYS A 519 -32.91 -8.59 -41.92
C CYS A 519 -32.67 -10.14 -42.00
N PHE A 520 -33.81 -10.85 -41.82
CA PHE A 520 -34.33 -12.03 -42.56
C PHE A 520 -33.95 -13.49 -42.15
N GLU A 521 -34.98 -14.27 -41.78
CA GLU A 521 -35.10 -15.75 -41.82
C GLU A 521 -35.48 -16.23 -43.25
N PRO A 522 -35.23 -17.47 -43.75
CA PRO A 522 -35.73 -18.71 -43.13
C PRO A 522 -34.99 -20.08 -43.38
N GLN A 523 -35.22 -21.02 -42.45
CA GLN A 523 -35.45 -22.48 -42.56
C GLN A 523 -34.57 -23.40 -43.45
N LEU A 524 -33.98 -24.45 -42.86
CA LEU A 524 -33.85 -25.80 -43.46
C LEU A 524 -33.58 -26.92 -42.41
N ARG A 525 -34.63 -27.71 -42.16
CA ARG A 525 -34.72 -29.18 -41.98
C ARG A 525 -33.65 -30.00 -41.19
N SER A 526 -34.21 -30.71 -40.19
CA SER A 526 -34.18 -32.18 -40.03
C SER A 526 -32.93 -32.89 -39.48
N THR A 527 -33.01 -33.42 -38.25
CA THR A 527 -33.28 -34.86 -38.00
C THR A 527 -33.28 -35.22 -36.50
N LYS A 528 -34.23 -36.09 -36.14
CA LYS A 528 -34.23 -37.11 -35.07
C LYS A 528 -34.27 -36.71 -33.58
N SER A 529 -35.47 -36.95 -33.05
CA SER A 529 -35.75 -37.58 -31.75
C SER A 529 -34.69 -38.55 -31.22
N LEU A 530 -34.42 -38.53 -29.91
CA LEU A 530 -34.92 -39.56 -28.98
C LEU A 530 -34.50 -39.24 -27.54
N SER A 531 -35.44 -39.43 -26.63
CA SER A 531 -35.24 -39.32 -25.20
C SER A 531 -34.77 -40.64 -24.59
N LYS A 532 -34.17 -40.48 -23.40
CA LYS A 532 -34.20 -41.38 -22.22
C LYS A 532 -33.23 -42.56 -22.19
N SER A 533 -32.43 -42.48 -21.13
CA SER A 533 -32.12 -43.54 -20.16
C SER A 533 -31.39 -44.77 -20.68
N ASP A 534 -30.30 -45.04 -19.97
CA ASP A 534 -29.59 -46.31 -19.90
C ASP A 534 -28.56 -46.53 -21.01
N GLU A 535 -27.33 -46.07 -20.77
CA GLU A 535 -26.27 -47.07 -20.69
C GLU A 535 -25.12 -46.63 -19.78
N LYS A 536 -24.90 -47.52 -18.84
CA LYS A 536 -23.95 -47.52 -17.74
C LYS A 536 -22.74 -48.31 -18.23
N LYS A 537 -21.55 -47.76 -17.97
CA LYS A 537 -20.23 -48.43 -17.94
C LYS A 537 -19.66 -48.91 -19.28
N ASN A 538 -18.53 -48.31 -19.65
CA ASN A 538 -17.24 -48.93 -20.01
C ASN A 538 -16.51 -48.07 -21.07
N LEU A 539 -15.25 -47.64 -20.97
CA LEU A 539 -14.11 -48.03 -20.12
C LEU A 539 -13.06 -46.89 -20.11
N LEU A 540 -12.48 -46.66 -18.93
CA LEU A 540 -11.05 -46.42 -18.60
C LEU A 540 -10.30 -45.22 -19.25
N GLY A 541 -9.51 -44.43 -18.53
CA GLY A 541 -9.14 -44.46 -17.11
C GLY A 541 -7.93 -43.56 -16.83
N ASN A 542 -7.70 -43.32 -15.52
CA ASN A 542 -6.44 -42.96 -14.85
C ASN A 542 -5.99 -41.49 -14.98
N MET A 543 -5.67 -40.75 -13.92
CA MET A 543 -5.26 -41.06 -12.55
C MET A 543 -5.51 -39.83 -11.66
N GLU A 544 -5.91 -40.03 -10.41
CA GLU A 544 -5.22 -39.47 -9.23
C GLU A 544 -5.77 -40.19 -7.98
N ASP A 545 -5.14 -41.34 -7.68
CA ASP A 545 -5.12 -42.00 -6.37
C ASP A 545 -4.43 -41.04 -5.36
N GLU A 546 -4.96 -40.73 -4.18
CA GLU A 546 -5.26 -41.54 -2.98
C GLU A 546 -4.14 -41.51 -1.91
N ALA A 547 -4.61 -41.45 -0.65
CA ALA A 547 -3.98 -41.83 0.63
C ALA A 547 -3.00 -40.83 1.30
N SER A 548 -3.41 -40.07 2.33
CA SER A 548 -3.68 -40.43 3.76
C SER A 548 -2.38 -40.50 4.60
N CYS A 549 -2.26 -39.88 5.79
CA CYS A 549 -2.98 -40.08 7.06
C CYS A 549 -2.85 -38.82 7.97
N LEU A 550 -3.93 -38.19 8.50
CA LEU A 550 -4.65 -38.40 9.80
C LEU A 550 -3.97 -37.77 11.06
N PRO A 551 -4.65 -37.59 12.23
CA PRO A 551 -5.89 -36.81 12.48
C PRO A 551 -5.85 -36.00 13.82
N ASP A 552 -6.89 -35.19 14.08
CA ASP A 552 -7.75 -35.17 15.29
C ASP A 552 -8.31 -33.78 15.61
N GLN A 553 -9.64 -33.64 15.58
CA GLN A 553 -10.36 -32.88 16.60
C GLN A 553 -11.85 -33.28 16.70
N ASP A 554 -12.22 -33.48 17.96
CA ASP A 554 -13.51 -33.23 18.61
C ASP A 554 -14.63 -34.28 18.61
N GLY A 555 -14.98 -34.63 19.85
CA GLY A 555 -16.20 -35.29 20.25
C GLY A 555 -17.41 -34.37 20.22
N LEU A 556 -18.55 -35.03 20.03
CA LEU A 556 -19.90 -34.50 20.13
C LEU A 556 -20.23 -34.01 21.55
N TYR A 557 -20.90 -32.85 21.66
CA TYR A 557 -22.32 -32.73 22.05
C TYR A 557 -22.87 -31.35 21.70
#